data_AF-A0A2M8G6J2-F1
#
_entry.id   AF-A0A2M8G6J2-F1
#
_cell.length_a   1.000
_cell.length_b   1.000
_cell.length_c   1.000
_cell.angle_alpha   90.00
_cell.angle_beta   90.00
_cell.angle_gamma   90.00
#
_symmetry.space_group_name_H-M   'P 1'
#
loop_
_entity.id
_entity.type
_entity.pdbx_description
1 polymer ?
#
loop_
_entity_poly.entity_id
_entity_poly.type
_entity_poly.pdbx_seq_one_letter_code
_entity_poly.pdbx_strand_id
1 'polypeptide(L)'
;FVIPPEAEKAYLKLVTQAESGITFWDNIFCTISFHEASTSFTFGTSGNHTLYFFAENTEGGKEDTRQLDFKIDTQAPDFDPYFGTIFDEQNQTYTGTIGVSDVNSGIKVNSAVFRSYPDINSEWSAWIPVLQVSPASDGFTDEVHLQSQPVFFPSGITGSFQFKIDDVAGNEGQSSKINTSKAWFQLEGRGELYTQGEVVANSLPPQGNYNLLENAFSQQGIQNIISENERTVSHYTGDSQQLTLMIKSFRNLESKARKVQDGIVPSVDGIYLFSQPITLDDNSLTIGFEKAQFSAVIIVEGTLRIKKSFQLAPESRVVWIVLGNVEVEGAVSEIAGVYLVDGSFKSNVDNQSGKSLAVYGSVLATQEIELTRDLGLDENNLQPAEKFIFDPAYFFDEKLLGFLCNGRLYQWEEE
;
A
#
# COMPACT_ATOMS: atom_id res chain seq x y z
N PHE A 1 30.86 -17.07 57.51
CA PHE A 1 31.42 -15.98 58.34
C PHE A 1 31.75 -14.84 57.40
N VAL A 2 31.25 -13.63 57.65
CA VAL A 2 31.52 -12.46 56.81
C VAL A 2 32.61 -11.66 57.51
N ILE A 3 33.75 -11.45 56.84
CA ILE A 3 34.84 -10.63 57.37
C ILE A 3 34.48 -9.16 57.08
N PRO A 4 34.43 -8.27 58.09
CA PRO A 4 34.20 -6.85 57.87
C PRO A 4 35.29 -6.25 56.96
N PRO A 5 34.97 -5.30 56.08
CA PRO A 5 35.92 -4.82 55.07
C PRO A 5 37.14 -4.13 55.65
N GLU A 6 37.02 -3.49 56.81
CA GLU A 6 38.12 -2.83 57.54
C GLU A 6 39.02 -3.81 58.34
N ALA A 7 38.74 -5.12 58.33
CA ALA A 7 39.57 -6.09 59.02
C ALA A 7 40.81 -6.47 58.17
N GLU A 8 41.97 -5.89 58.50
CA GLU A 8 43.24 -6.21 57.83
C GLU A 8 43.68 -7.68 58.03
N LYS A 9 43.20 -8.35 59.09
CA LYS A 9 43.54 -9.74 59.42
C LYS A 9 42.35 -10.45 60.06
N ALA A 10 42.14 -11.71 59.68
CA ALA A 10 41.22 -12.63 60.36
C ALA A 10 41.99 -13.77 61.01
N TYR A 11 41.70 -14.06 62.28
CA TYR A 11 42.28 -15.18 63.01
C TYR A 11 41.25 -16.30 63.14
N LEU A 12 41.59 -17.49 62.64
CA LEU A 12 40.78 -18.69 62.81
C LEU A 12 41.33 -19.49 64.00
N LYS A 13 40.55 -19.59 65.08
CA LYS A 13 40.87 -20.47 66.20
C LYS A 13 40.19 -21.82 66.00
N LEU A 14 40.98 -22.85 65.73
CA LEU A 14 40.51 -24.22 65.65
C LEU A 14 40.56 -24.85 67.03
N VAL A 15 39.47 -25.44 67.47
CA VAL A 15 39.37 -26.11 68.77
C VAL A 15 38.70 -27.46 68.61
N THR A 16 39.17 -28.45 69.38
CA THR A 16 38.53 -29.76 69.50
C THR A 16 37.51 -29.68 70.64
N GLN A 17 36.33 -30.27 70.48
CA GLN A 17 35.31 -30.29 71.55
C GLN A 17 35.54 -31.37 72.62
N ALA A 18 36.51 -32.27 72.45
CA ALA A 18 36.79 -33.35 73.40
C ALA A 18 37.87 -32.95 74.44
N GLU A 19 37.72 -33.41 75.69
CA GLU A 19 38.63 -33.12 76.82
C GLU A 19 40.02 -33.78 76.71
N SER A 20 40.20 -34.76 75.81
CA SER A 20 41.53 -35.31 75.49
C SER A 20 41.58 -35.91 74.08
N GLY A 21 42.68 -35.68 73.36
CA GLY A 21 42.97 -36.23 72.02
C GLY A 21 43.97 -35.37 71.24
N ILE A 22 44.55 -35.91 70.17
CA ILE A 22 45.40 -35.14 69.22
C ILE A 22 44.63 -35.02 67.91
N THR A 23 44.51 -33.81 67.37
CA THR A 23 43.96 -33.55 66.03
C THR A 23 45.04 -32.89 65.16
N PHE A 24 45.21 -33.41 63.95
CA PHE A 24 46.07 -32.83 62.94
C PHE A 24 45.21 -32.12 61.92
N TRP A 25 45.56 -30.89 61.60
CA TRP A 25 44.97 -30.13 60.50
C TRP A 25 46.04 -29.92 59.45
N ASP A 26 45.78 -30.38 58.23
CA ASP A 26 46.68 -30.19 57.08
C ASP A 26 45.89 -29.57 55.92
N ASN A 27 46.54 -28.75 55.11
CA ASN A 27 45.96 -28.02 53.97
C ASN A 27 44.70 -27.19 54.27
N ILE A 28 44.73 -26.36 55.33
CA ILE A 28 43.70 -25.34 55.53
C ILE A 28 43.95 -24.17 54.57
N PHE A 29 43.02 -23.95 53.65
CA PHE A 29 42.99 -22.76 52.81
C PHE A 29 41.63 -22.07 52.94
N CYS A 30 41.63 -20.74 52.85
CA CYS A 30 40.42 -19.92 52.82
C CYS A 30 40.18 -19.51 51.37
N THR A 31 39.07 -19.93 50.77
CA THR A 31 38.65 -19.46 49.44
C THR A 31 37.80 -18.20 49.60
N ILE A 32 38.29 -17.09 49.04
CA ILE A 32 37.50 -15.86 48.89
C ILE A 32 36.67 -16.03 47.62
N SER A 33 35.36 -16.15 47.75
CA SER A 33 34.44 -16.06 46.61
C SER A 33 34.16 -14.58 46.33
N PHE A 34 34.62 -14.07 45.19
CA PHE A 34 34.16 -12.77 44.70
C PHE A 34 32.68 -12.91 44.35
N HIS A 35 31.83 -12.11 44.99
CA HIS A 35 30.45 -11.95 44.55
C HIS A 35 30.44 -10.94 43.41
N GLU A 36 29.99 -11.36 42.22
CA GLU A 36 29.64 -10.41 41.17
C GLU A 36 28.40 -9.63 41.62
N ALA A 37 28.54 -8.31 41.80
CA ALA A 37 27.40 -7.45 42.04
C ALA A 37 26.61 -7.35 40.73
N SER A 38 25.36 -7.80 40.74
CA SER A 38 24.41 -7.62 39.63
C SER A 38 23.21 -6.80 40.11
N THR A 39 22.68 -5.98 39.21
CA THR A 39 21.45 -5.22 39.41
C THR A 39 20.65 -5.25 38.12
N SER A 40 19.34 -5.07 38.22
CA SER A 40 18.43 -5.03 37.07
C SER A 40 17.55 -3.79 37.16
N PHE A 41 17.36 -3.12 36.03
CA PHE A 41 16.42 -2.02 35.87
C PHE A 41 15.62 -2.25 34.58
N THR A 42 14.44 -1.65 34.52
CA THR A 42 13.55 -1.70 33.35
C THR A 42 13.45 -0.32 32.74
N PHE A 43 13.41 -0.24 31.41
CA PHE A 43 13.20 1.01 30.69
C PHE A 43 11.79 1.06 30.10
N GLY A 44 11.20 2.25 30.08
CA GLY A 44 9.84 2.48 29.58
C GLY A 44 9.75 3.19 28.23
N THR A 45 10.86 3.67 27.66
CA THR A 45 10.86 4.50 26.46
C THR A 45 12.07 4.25 25.57
N SER A 46 11.85 4.20 24.25
CA SER A 46 12.92 4.23 23.24
C SER A 46 13.76 5.50 23.36
N GLY A 47 15.01 5.45 22.92
CA GLY A 47 15.92 6.59 22.88
C GLY A 47 17.37 6.24 23.21
N ASN A 48 18.22 7.27 23.23
CA ASN A 48 19.60 7.17 23.68
C ASN A 48 19.65 7.25 25.21
N HIS A 49 20.36 6.33 25.83
CA HIS A 49 20.52 6.26 27.28
C HIS A 49 22.00 6.16 27.63
N THR A 50 22.37 6.79 28.75
CA THR A 50 23.71 6.67 29.34
C THR A 50 23.57 6.04 30.72
N LEU A 51 24.14 4.84 30.88
CA LEU A 51 24.24 4.17 32.16
C LEU A 51 25.47 4.68 32.90
N TYR A 52 25.24 5.35 34.03
CA TYR A 52 26.31 5.72 34.96
C TYR A 52 26.40 4.70 36.09
N PHE A 53 27.61 4.20 36.36
CA PHE A 53 27.84 3.21 37.42
C PHE A 53 29.18 3.43 38.12
N PHE A 54 29.21 3.14 39.41
CA PHE A 54 30.40 3.18 40.28
C PHE A 54 30.19 2.24 41.47
N ALA A 55 31.28 1.76 42.07
CA ALA A 55 31.33 1.08 43.35
C ALA A 55 31.64 2.05 44.51
N GLU A 56 31.03 1.79 45.66
CA GLU A 56 31.31 2.46 46.93
C GLU A 56 31.69 1.41 47.97
N ASN A 57 32.80 1.60 48.68
CA ASN A 57 33.19 0.72 49.78
C ASN A 57 32.43 1.06 51.08
N THR A 58 32.53 0.24 52.11
CA THR A 58 31.80 0.46 53.38
C THR A 58 32.28 1.68 54.16
N GLU A 59 33.45 2.21 53.84
CA GLU A 59 34.05 3.40 54.43
C GLU A 59 33.62 4.69 53.69
N GLY A 60 32.78 4.58 52.65
CA GLY A 60 32.27 5.70 51.85
C GLY A 60 33.21 6.18 50.73
N GLY A 61 34.29 5.44 50.47
CA GLY A 61 35.17 5.66 49.32
C GLY A 61 34.50 5.20 48.03
N LYS A 62 34.37 6.10 47.05
CA LYS A 62 33.76 5.86 45.75
C LYS A 62 34.83 5.76 44.67
N GLU A 63 34.67 4.81 43.74
CA GLU A 63 35.44 4.85 42.49
C GLU A 63 34.91 5.94 41.55
N ASP A 64 35.70 6.26 40.52
CA ASP A 64 35.27 7.20 39.48
C ASP A 64 34.07 6.64 38.71
N THR A 65 33.10 7.51 38.43
CA THR A 65 31.91 7.16 37.64
C THR A 65 32.31 6.68 36.25
N ARG A 66 31.87 5.46 35.91
CA ARG A 66 31.95 4.91 34.57
C ARG A 66 30.65 5.15 33.83
N GLN A 67 30.74 5.23 32.52
CA GLN A 67 29.59 5.43 31.65
C GLN A 67 29.54 4.39 30.54
N LEU A 68 28.34 3.98 30.17
CA LEU A 68 28.05 3.15 29.00
C LEU A 68 26.87 3.78 28.26
N ASP A 69 27.10 4.18 27.02
CA ASP A 69 26.04 4.65 26.13
C ASP A 69 25.41 3.47 25.41
N PHE A 70 24.09 3.44 25.34
CA PHE A 70 23.33 2.41 24.65
C PHE A 70 21.99 2.97 24.17
N LYS A 71 21.37 2.26 23.23
CA LYS A 71 20.14 2.68 22.57
C LYS A 71 19.04 1.66 22.86
N ILE A 72 17.85 2.15 23.12
CA ILE A 72 16.65 1.31 23.23
C ILE A 72 15.75 1.68 22.07
N ASP A 73 15.35 0.68 21.31
CA ASP A 73 14.36 0.82 20.27
C ASP A 73 13.42 -0.37 20.31
N THR A 74 12.15 -0.09 20.09
CA THR A 74 11.05 -1.05 20.15
C THR A 74 10.20 -1.03 18.89
N GLN A 75 10.55 -0.15 17.93
CA GLN A 75 9.89 -0.07 16.64
C GLN A 75 10.68 -0.92 15.65
N ALA A 76 9.98 -1.62 14.77
CA ALA A 76 10.62 -2.33 13.68
C ALA A 76 10.92 -1.36 12.52
N PRO A 77 11.89 -1.69 11.65
CA PRO A 77 12.13 -0.96 10.42
C PRO A 77 10.86 -0.73 9.59
N ASP A 78 10.69 0.50 9.12
CA ASP A 78 9.56 0.92 8.29
C ASP A 78 9.95 0.83 6.81
N PHE A 79 9.17 0.06 6.05
CA PHE A 79 9.41 -0.17 4.63
C PHE A 79 8.64 0.82 3.78
N ASP A 80 9.32 1.37 2.78
CA ASP A 80 8.70 2.23 1.79
C ASP A 80 7.58 1.47 1.04
N PRO A 81 6.37 2.03 0.90
CA PRO A 81 5.35 1.50 -0.01
C PRO A 81 5.76 1.51 -1.48
N TYR A 82 6.82 2.22 -1.86
CA TYR A 82 7.36 2.23 -3.22
C TYR A 82 8.41 1.12 -3.41
N PHE A 83 8.16 0.29 -4.42
CA PHE A 83 9.03 -0.81 -4.80
C PHE A 83 9.50 -0.60 -6.24
N GLY A 84 10.60 -1.24 -6.62
CA GLY A 84 11.04 -1.29 -8.01
C GLY A 84 11.20 -2.73 -8.45
N THR A 85 10.89 -3.02 -9.71
CA THR A 85 11.32 -4.27 -10.35
C THR A 85 11.99 -3.95 -11.67
N ILE A 86 13.19 -4.46 -11.86
CA ILE A 86 13.94 -4.36 -13.11
C ILE A 86 13.89 -5.74 -13.78
N PHE A 87 13.39 -5.79 -15.02
CA PHE A 87 13.44 -6.99 -15.85
C PHE A 87 14.68 -6.94 -16.75
N ASP A 88 15.51 -7.97 -16.67
CA ASP A 88 16.63 -8.20 -17.57
C ASP A 88 16.17 -9.13 -18.70
N GLU A 89 15.93 -8.55 -19.88
CA GLU A 89 15.47 -9.29 -21.06
C GLU A 89 16.47 -10.35 -21.52
N GLN A 90 17.78 -10.11 -21.37
CA GLN A 90 18.81 -11.02 -21.85
C GLN A 90 18.84 -12.31 -21.01
N ASN A 91 18.69 -12.17 -19.70
CA ASN A 91 18.75 -13.28 -18.76
C ASN A 91 17.37 -13.78 -18.32
N GLN A 92 16.29 -13.11 -18.71
CA GLN A 92 14.91 -13.40 -18.32
C GLN A 92 14.73 -13.42 -16.79
N THR A 93 15.41 -12.49 -16.11
CA THR A 93 15.41 -12.40 -14.63
C THR A 93 14.85 -11.08 -14.16
N TYR A 94 14.25 -11.08 -12.98
CA TYR A 94 13.77 -9.90 -12.29
C TYR A 94 14.65 -9.58 -11.09
N THR A 95 14.86 -8.29 -10.86
CA THR A 95 15.51 -7.76 -9.66
C THR A 95 14.55 -6.83 -8.95
N GLY A 96 14.26 -7.08 -7.68
CA GLY A 96 13.44 -6.22 -6.84
C GLY A 96 14.27 -5.18 -6.09
N THR A 97 13.75 -3.97 -5.91
CA THR A 97 14.32 -2.91 -5.07
C THR A 97 13.27 -2.33 -4.13
N ILE A 98 13.69 -1.89 -2.95
CA ILE A 98 12.79 -1.33 -1.92
C ILE A 98 13.55 -0.39 -0.99
N GLY A 99 12.90 0.69 -0.53
CA GLY A 99 13.39 1.56 0.55
C GLY A 99 13.00 1.03 1.94
N VAL A 100 13.86 1.21 2.92
CA VAL A 100 13.57 0.91 4.33
C VAL A 100 14.27 1.93 5.23
N SER A 101 13.61 2.37 6.29
CA SER A 101 14.16 3.33 7.23
C SER A 101 13.89 2.92 8.67
N ASP A 102 14.78 3.35 9.56
CA ASP A 102 14.58 3.26 10.99
C ASP A 102 15.19 4.49 11.65
N VAL A 103 14.35 5.47 11.97
CA VAL A 103 14.79 6.74 12.56
C VAL A 103 15.29 6.59 14.00
N ASN A 104 14.95 5.49 14.66
CA ASN A 104 15.13 5.33 16.10
C ASN A 104 16.42 4.60 16.44
N SER A 105 16.79 3.52 15.77
CA SER A 105 18.05 2.79 15.97
C SER A 105 18.93 2.71 14.72
N GLY A 106 18.34 2.91 13.55
CA GLY A 106 19.02 2.78 12.27
C GLY A 106 19.10 1.34 11.81
N ILE A 107 19.37 1.16 10.53
CA ILE A 107 19.30 -0.14 9.86
C ILE A 107 20.59 -0.94 10.08
N LYS A 108 20.46 -2.26 10.30
CA LYS A 108 21.59 -3.20 10.33
C LYS A 108 21.74 -3.86 8.95
N VAL A 109 22.53 -3.24 8.08
CA VAL A 109 22.58 -3.55 6.63
C VAL A 109 23.00 -5.00 6.34
N ASN A 110 23.79 -5.62 7.21
CA ASN A 110 24.23 -7.02 7.03
C ASN A 110 23.15 -8.08 7.32
N SER A 111 22.01 -7.67 7.89
CA SER A 111 20.86 -8.56 8.15
C SER A 111 19.89 -8.64 6.96
N ALA A 112 20.09 -7.79 5.95
CA ALA A 112 19.18 -7.65 4.82
C ALA A 112 19.08 -8.95 4.01
N VAL A 113 17.88 -9.50 3.97
CA VAL A 113 17.54 -10.69 3.19
C VAL A 113 16.28 -10.46 2.38
N PHE A 114 16.13 -11.25 1.32
CA PHE A 114 14.91 -11.30 0.54
C PHE A 114 14.52 -12.76 0.27
N ARG A 115 13.27 -12.96 -0.10
CA ARG A 115 12.77 -14.23 -0.65
C ARG A 115 11.88 -13.95 -1.85
N SER A 116 11.68 -14.99 -2.63
CA SER A 116 10.90 -14.94 -3.86
C SER A 116 9.87 -16.06 -3.92
N TYR A 117 8.80 -15.81 -4.65
CA TYR A 117 7.68 -16.73 -4.83
C TYR A 117 7.37 -16.85 -6.32
N PRO A 118 7.81 -17.94 -6.98
CA PRO A 118 7.79 -17.98 -8.44
C PRO A 118 6.42 -18.24 -9.05
N ASP A 119 5.44 -18.84 -8.34
CA ASP A 119 4.05 -19.02 -8.82
C ASP A 119 3.04 -19.21 -7.66
N ILE A 120 1.73 -19.10 -7.92
CA ILE A 120 0.65 -19.26 -6.92
C ILE A 120 0.58 -20.64 -6.24
N ASN A 121 1.21 -21.67 -6.81
CA ASN A 121 1.20 -23.06 -6.31
C ASN A 121 2.54 -23.49 -5.69
N SER A 122 3.53 -22.59 -5.64
CA SER A 122 4.87 -22.86 -5.16
C SER A 122 4.97 -22.56 -3.67
N GLU A 123 6.08 -22.94 -3.06
CA GLU A 123 6.45 -22.43 -1.75
C GLU A 123 7.38 -21.23 -1.92
N TRP A 124 7.41 -20.36 -0.90
CA TRP A 124 8.41 -19.29 -0.84
C TRP A 124 9.81 -19.89 -0.83
N SER A 125 10.74 -19.25 -1.54
CA SER A 125 12.15 -19.57 -1.40
C SER A 125 12.63 -19.26 0.03
N ALA A 126 13.76 -19.87 0.41
CA ALA A 126 14.42 -19.52 1.66
C ALA A 126 14.83 -18.04 1.62
N TRP A 127 14.92 -17.41 2.80
CA TRP A 127 15.53 -16.09 2.93
C TRP A 127 16.99 -16.16 2.50
N ILE A 128 17.36 -15.34 1.52
CA ILE A 128 18.70 -15.24 0.96
C ILE A 128 19.21 -13.79 1.06
N PRO A 129 20.52 -13.57 1.20
CA PRO A 129 21.06 -12.21 1.24
C PRO A 129 20.69 -11.39 0.01
N VAL A 130 20.40 -10.10 0.24
CA VAL A 130 20.24 -9.13 -0.83
C VAL A 130 21.54 -8.98 -1.63
N LEU A 131 21.45 -8.57 -2.90
CA LEU A 131 22.60 -8.27 -3.75
C LEU A 131 23.33 -7.01 -3.31
N GLN A 132 22.55 -5.97 -3.03
CA GLN A 132 23.10 -4.67 -2.69
C GLN A 132 22.25 -4.00 -1.61
N VAL A 133 22.93 -3.22 -0.77
CA VAL A 133 22.36 -2.30 0.20
C VAL A 133 23.01 -0.94 -0.02
N SER A 134 22.22 0.14 -0.04
CA SER A 134 22.73 1.50 -0.25
C SER A 134 21.95 2.53 0.57
N PRO A 135 22.59 3.29 1.48
CA PRO A 135 24.01 3.19 1.85
C PRO A 135 24.33 1.92 2.66
N ALA A 136 25.56 1.41 2.51
CA ALA A 136 25.99 0.17 3.15
C ALA A 136 26.69 0.42 4.51
N SER A 137 26.00 1.09 5.44
CA SER A 137 26.52 1.32 6.80
C SER A 137 25.47 0.96 7.85
N ASP A 138 25.87 0.17 8.85
CA ASP A 138 25.04 -0.10 10.01
C ASP A 138 24.75 1.23 10.77
N GLY A 139 23.54 1.32 11.34
CA GLY A 139 23.10 2.47 12.13
C GLY A 139 22.71 3.70 11.30
N PHE A 140 22.61 3.56 9.98
CA PHE A 140 22.06 4.62 9.14
C PHE A 140 20.57 4.79 9.43
N THR A 141 20.16 6.01 9.78
CA THR A 141 18.81 6.32 10.28
C THR A 141 17.86 6.86 9.22
N ASP A 142 18.39 7.27 8.07
CA ASP A 142 17.58 7.66 6.92
C ASP A 142 17.32 6.43 6.03
N GLU A 143 16.72 6.66 4.86
CA GLU A 143 16.34 5.58 3.94
C GLU A 143 17.55 4.79 3.39
N VAL A 144 17.41 3.47 3.43
CA VAL A 144 18.32 2.49 2.86
C VAL A 144 17.60 1.72 1.75
N HIS A 145 18.20 1.64 0.57
CA HIS A 145 17.69 0.84 -0.53
C HIS A 145 18.27 -0.57 -0.51
N LEU A 146 17.39 -1.58 -0.56
CA LEU A 146 17.75 -2.99 -0.70
C LEU A 146 17.50 -3.44 -2.14
N GLN A 147 18.38 -4.26 -2.68
CA GLN A 147 18.24 -4.84 -4.02
C GLN A 147 18.37 -6.36 -3.96
N SER A 148 17.40 -7.10 -4.52
CA SER A 148 17.45 -8.56 -4.56
C SER A 148 18.56 -9.08 -5.48
N GLN A 149 18.91 -10.36 -5.32
CA GLN A 149 19.59 -11.08 -6.40
C GLN A 149 18.63 -11.22 -7.60
N PRO A 150 19.14 -11.37 -8.83
CA PRO A 150 18.32 -11.69 -9.98
C PRO A 150 17.58 -13.02 -9.78
N VAL A 151 16.26 -13.03 -9.99
CA VAL A 151 15.41 -14.22 -9.88
C VAL A 151 14.77 -14.51 -11.23
N PHE A 152 14.93 -15.73 -11.71
CA PHE A 152 14.21 -16.21 -12.88
C PHE A 152 12.77 -16.54 -12.51
N PHE A 153 11.82 -15.91 -13.19
CA PHE A 153 10.42 -16.29 -13.17
C PHE A 153 10.06 -16.86 -14.54
N PRO A 154 9.53 -18.09 -14.63
CA PRO A 154 9.13 -18.66 -15.92
C PRO A 154 8.17 -17.73 -16.67
N SER A 155 8.34 -17.64 -17.99
CA SER A 155 7.47 -16.84 -18.86
C SER A 155 6.00 -17.17 -18.64
N GLY A 156 5.18 -16.15 -18.46
CA GLY A 156 3.74 -16.26 -18.20
C GLY A 156 3.37 -16.39 -16.71
N ILE A 157 4.34 -16.38 -15.80
CA ILE A 157 4.06 -16.48 -14.36
C ILE A 157 4.45 -15.18 -13.64
N THR A 158 3.52 -14.67 -12.83
CA THR A 158 3.82 -13.61 -11.88
C THR A 158 4.64 -14.16 -10.72
N GLY A 159 5.89 -13.72 -10.63
CA GLY A 159 6.73 -13.88 -9.46
C GLY A 159 6.36 -12.90 -8.34
N SER A 160 6.93 -13.11 -7.15
CA SER A 160 6.85 -12.13 -6.08
C SER A 160 8.14 -12.03 -5.29
N PHE A 161 8.36 -10.88 -4.66
CA PHE A 161 9.46 -10.62 -3.73
C PHE A 161 8.91 -10.24 -2.36
N GLN A 162 9.72 -10.49 -1.33
CA GLN A 162 9.54 -9.93 -0.01
C GLN A 162 10.90 -9.71 0.62
N PHE A 163 11.06 -8.59 1.32
CA PHE A 163 12.29 -8.19 1.98
C PHE A 163 12.12 -8.25 3.50
N LYS A 164 13.24 -8.46 4.19
CA LYS A 164 13.31 -8.50 5.64
C LYS A 164 14.68 -8.00 6.09
N ILE A 165 14.68 -7.20 7.15
CA ILE A 165 15.88 -6.58 7.69
C ILE A 165 15.70 -6.30 9.17
N ASP A 166 16.78 -6.37 9.92
CA ASP A 166 16.84 -5.97 11.32
C ASP A 166 17.31 -4.52 11.43
N ASP A 167 16.87 -3.83 12.47
CA ASP A 167 17.51 -2.62 12.95
C ASP A 167 18.76 -2.94 13.81
N VAL A 168 19.45 -1.91 14.30
CA VAL A 168 20.62 -2.08 15.19
C VAL A 168 20.23 -2.55 16.61
N ALA A 169 18.98 -2.34 17.03
CA ALA A 169 18.46 -2.78 18.32
C ALA A 169 17.97 -4.25 18.32
N GLY A 170 17.89 -4.88 17.16
CA GLY A 170 17.43 -6.26 16.97
C GLY A 170 15.93 -6.41 16.70
N ASN A 171 15.20 -5.35 16.36
CA ASN A 171 13.83 -5.45 15.87
C ASN A 171 13.82 -5.84 14.38
N GLU A 172 12.99 -6.81 14.01
CA GLU A 172 12.87 -7.31 12.65
C GLU A 172 11.70 -6.62 11.92
N GLY A 173 11.99 -6.02 10.77
CA GLY A 173 10.98 -5.50 9.84
C GLY A 173 10.82 -6.42 8.64
N GLN A 174 9.60 -6.53 8.11
CA GLN A 174 9.31 -7.29 6.90
C GLN A 174 8.39 -6.50 5.96
N SER A 175 8.75 -6.44 4.68
CA SER A 175 7.95 -5.74 3.67
C SER A 175 6.65 -6.48 3.34
N SER A 176 5.71 -5.77 2.71
CA SER A 176 4.60 -6.38 1.98
C SER A 176 5.10 -7.25 0.81
N LYS A 177 4.20 -8.08 0.26
CA LYS A 177 4.46 -8.92 -0.92
C LYS A 177 4.47 -8.05 -2.18
N ILE A 178 5.54 -8.14 -2.96
CA ILE A 178 5.75 -7.40 -4.22
C ILE A 178 5.50 -8.38 -5.37
N ASN A 179 4.58 -8.11 -6.30
CA ASN A 179 4.41 -8.99 -7.47
C ASN A 179 5.18 -8.43 -8.68
N THR A 180 5.86 -9.29 -9.45
CA THR A 180 6.47 -8.89 -10.72
C THR A 180 5.39 -8.81 -11.80
N SER A 181 5.30 -7.65 -12.47
CA SER A 181 4.61 -7.53 -13.76
C SER A 181 3.14 -8.00 -13.77
N LYS A 182 2.35 -7.54 -12.79
CA LYS A 182 0.88 -7.61 -12.91
C LYS A 182 0.34 -6.37 -13.58
N ALA A 183 -0.89 -6.50 -14.06
CA ALA A 183 -1.73 -5.40 -14.45
C ALA A 183 -1.71 -4.24 -13.45
N TRP A 184 -1.51 -3.06 -14.00
CA TRP A 184 -1.55 -1.78 -13.31
C TRP A 184 -2.57 -0.89 -14.01
N PHE A 185 -3.05 0.12 -13.30
CA PHE A 185 -3.97 1.11 -13.87
C PHE A 185 -3.30 2.48 -13.97
N GLN A 186 -3.84 3.33 -14.85
CA GLN A 186 -3.37 4.70 -15.05
C GLN A 186 -4.54 5.70 -15.06
N LEU A 187 -4.35 6.84 -14.40
CA LEU A 187 -5.21 8.02 -14.47
C LEU A 187 -4.50 9.12 -15.27
N GLU A 188 -5.12 9.57 -16.36
CA GLU A 188 -4.67 10.69 -17.19
C GLU A 188 -5.59 11.93 -17.01
N GLY A 189 -5.11 13.09 -17.47
CA GLY A 189 -5.95 14.30 -17.54
C GLY A 189 -6.15 15.01 -16.20
N ARG A 190 -5.14 14.96 -15.31
CA ARG A 190 -5.22 15.46 -13.93
C ARG A 190 -6.28 14.75 -13.07
N GLY A 191 -6.60 13.50 -13.42
CA GLY A 191 -7.47 12.65 -12.62
C GLY A 191 -6.90 12.40 -11.23
N GLU A 192 -7.70 12.63 -10.20
CA GLU A 192 -7.36 12.35 -8.81
C GLU A 192 -7.96 11.01 -8.38
N LEU A 193 -7.27 10.32 -7.48
CA LEU A 193 -7.76 9.10 -6.86
C LEU A 193 -8.26 9.43 -5.45
N TYR A 194 -9.50 9.06 -5.16
CA TYR A 194 -10.07 9.21 -3.82
C TYR A 194 -10.73 7.91 -3.36
N THR A 195 -10.43 7.48 -2.14
CA THR A 195 -11.15 6.39 -1.47
C THR A 195 -11.29 6.65 0.03
N GLN A 196 -12.34 6.07 0.62
CA GLN A 196 -12.48 5.97 2.07
C GLN A 196 -11.92 4.64 2.61
N GLY A 197 -11.80 3.65 1.73
CA GLY A 197 -11.15 2.40 2.05
C GLY A 197 -9.65 2.50 1.86
N GLU A 198 -9.02 1.34 1.76
CA GLU A 198 -7.65 1.21 1.30
C GLU A 198 -7.59 1.26 -0.23
N VAL A 199 -6.52 1.83 -0.79
CA VAL A 199 -6.14 1.60 -2.18
C VAL A 199 -5.04 0.54 -2.18
N VAL A 200 -5.29 -0.59 -2.84
CA VAL A 200 -4.26 -1.61 -3.04
C VAL A 200 -4.14 -1.89 -4.53
N ALA A 201 -3.02 -1.49 -5.13
CA ALA A 201 -2.61 -2.07 -6.41
C ALA A 201 -1.79 -3.33 -6.16
N ASN A 202 -2.05 -4.37 -6.97
CA ASN A 202 -1.33 -5.63 -6.86
C ASN A 202 0.07 -5.57 -7.49
N SER A 203 0.38 -4.54 -8.27
CA SER A 203 1.68 -4.26 -8.86
C SER A 203 1.86 -2.75 -9.05
N LEU A 204 3.13 -2.38 -9.21
CA LEU A 204 3.52 -1.04 -9.60
C LEU A 204 3.56 -0.93 -11.13
N PRO A 205 3.39 0.29 -11.66
CA PRO A 205 3.59 0.56 -13.08
C PRO A 205 5.06 0.28 -13.47
N PRO A 206 5.34 -0.08 -14.74
CA PRO A 206 6.69 -0.24 -15.25
C PRO A 206 7.51 1.04 -15.05
N GLN A 207 8.84 0.91 -14.96
CA GLN A 207 9.74 2.05 -14.74
C GLN A 207 9.45 3.20 -15.72
N GLY A 208 9.31 4.41 -15.19
CA GLY A 208 9.00 5.63 -15.97
C GLY A 208 7.50 5.84 -16.23
N ASN A 209 6.64 4.94 -15.76
CA ASN A 209 5.19 5.11 -15.77
C ASN A 209 4.66 5.37 -14.35
N TYR A 210 3.47 5.96 -14.27
CA TYR A 210 2.82 6.34 -13.03
C TYR A 210 1.36 5.91 -13.05
N ASN A 211 0.81 5.56 -11.89
CA ASN A 211 -0.63 5.29 -11.78
C ASN A 211 -1.43 6.58 -11.87
N LEU A 212 -0.88 7.69 -11.39
CA LEU A 212 -1.53 9.00 -11.43
C LEU A 212 -0.49 10.10 -11.64
N LEU A 213 -0.95 11.19 -12.26
CA LEU A 213 -0.15 12.40 -12.42
C LEU A 213 -0.28 13.36 -11.22
N GLU A 214 -1.40 13.30 -10.50
CA GLU A 214 -1.77 14.29 -9.46
C GLU A 214 -1.81 13.67 -8.05
N ASN A 215 -2.95 13.73 -7.36
CA ASN A 215 -3.05 13.33 -5.97
C ASN A 215 -3.81 12.01 -5.79
N ALA A 216 -3.40 11.24 -4.79
CA ALA A 216 -4.18 10.12 -4.28
C ALA A 216 -4.50 10.31 -2.79
N PHE A 217 -5.77 10.16 -2.45
CA PHE A 217 -6.30 10.34 -1.10
C PHE A 217 -6.94 9.04 -0.61
N SER A 218 -6.56 8.58 0.58
CA SER A 218 -7.17 7.43 1.25
C SER A 218 -7.33 7.67 2.75
N GLN A 219 -8.37 7.09 3.35
CA GLN A 219 -8.56 7.06 4.81
C GLN A 219 -7.84 5.90 5.50
N GLN A 220 -7.65 4.76 4.83
CA GLN A 220 -7.09 3.55 5.45
C GLN A 220 -5.66 3.23 5.01
N GLY A 221 -5.23 3.70 3.83
CA GLY A 221 -3.89 3.44 3.31
C GLY A 221 -3.83 3.43 1.79
N ILE A 222 -2.66 3.71 1.25
CA ILE A 222 -2.36 3.62 -0.19
C ILE A 222 -1.15 2.69 -0.32
N GLN A 223 -1.34 1.57 -1.01
CA GLN A 223 -0.31 0.60 -1.29
C GLN A 223 -0.05 0.50 -2.78
N ASN A 224 1.23 0.49 -3.15
CA ASN A 224 1.70 0.26 -4.51
C ASN A 224 1.12 1.20 -5.58
N ILE A 225 0.84 2.47 -5.27
CA ILE A 225 0.57 3.47 -6.32
C ILE A 225 1.74 4.41 -6.43
N ILE A 226 2.13 4.76 -7.66
CA ILE A 226 3.14 5.80 -7.91
C ILE A 226 2.45 7.03 -8.51
N SER A 227 2.76 8.19 -7.94
CA SER A 227 2.39 9.50 -8.45
C SER A 227 3.60 10.20 -9.06
N GLU A 228 3.44 10.83 -10.23
CA GLU A 228 4.51 11.62 -10.83
C GLU A 228 4.93 12.82 -9.95
N ASN A 229 3.95 13.51 -9.35
CA ASN A 229 4.18 14.74 -8.58
C ASN A 229 4.23 14.54 -7.04
N GLU A 230 4.47 13.32 -6.57
CA GLU A 230 4.70 12.96 -5.15
C GLU A 230 3.67 13.49 -4.12
N ARG A 231 2.37 13.39 -4.40
CA ARG A 231 1.32 13.76 -3.41
C ARG A 231 0.36 12.62 -3.13
N THR A 232 0.83 11.68 -2.31
CA THR A 232 -0.05 10.69 -1.67
C THR A 232 -0.39 11.18 -0.27
N VAL A 233 -1.68 11.32 0.02
CA VAL A 233 -2.18 11.70 1.34
C VAL A 233 -2.90 10.49 1.92
N SER A 234 -2.18 9.76 2.76
CA SER A 234 -2.79 8.77 3.66
C SER A 234 -3.38 9.52 4.86
N HIS A 235 -4.63 9.23 5.22
CA HIS A 235 -5.39 9.80 6.36
C HIS A 235 -6.15 11.13 6.10
N TYR A 236 -6.81 11.26 4.94
CA TYR A 236 -7.75 12.36 4.71
C TYR A 236 -9.07 12.16 5.46
N THR A 237 -9.56 13.14 6.23
CA THR A 237 -10.85 13.05 6.94
C THR A 237 -12.00 13.57 6.08
N GLY A 238 -12.64 12.68 5.32
CA GLY A 238 -13.84 12.98 4.53
C GLY A 238 -15.09 12.33 5.11
N ASP A 239 -16.22 13.04 5.11
CA ASP A 239 -17.51 12.49 5.54
C ASP A 239 -18.07 11.52 4.49
N SER A 240 -18.03 10.23 4.81
CA SER A 240 -18.40 9.18 3.89
C SER A 240 -19.87 9.16 3.49
N GLN A 241 -20.73 9.68 4.36
CA GLN A 241 -22.16 9.71 4.08
C GLN A 241 -22.49 10.64 2.92
N GLN A 242 -21.66 11.65 2.66
CA GLN A 242 -21.95 12.63 1.61
C GLN A 242 -21.96 12.02 0.22
N LEU A 243 -21.12 11.02 -0.06
CA LEU A 243 -21.07 10.44 -1.39
C LEU A 243 -22.31 9.59 -1.69
N THR A 244 -22.67 8.69 -0.78
CA THR A 244 -23.89 7.90 -0.89
C THR A 244 -25.13 8.79 -0.92
N LEU A 245 -25.17 9.84 -0.09
CA LEU A 245 -26.27 10.80 -0.08
C LEU A 245 -26.31 11.60 -1.40
N MET A 246 -25.17 11.98 -1.96
CA MET A 246 -25.07 12.67 -3.25
C MET A 246 -25.62 11.79 -4.38
N ILE A 247 -25.17 10.55 -4.51
CA ILE A 247 -25.68 9.64 -5.56
C ILE A 247 -27.19 9.41 -5.39
N LYS A 248 -27.64 9.17 -4.15
CA LYS A 248 -29.07 9.00 -3.86
C LYS A 248 -29.88 10.28 -4.11
N SER A 249 -29.29 11.47 -3.93
CA SER A 249 -29.96 12.74 -4.23
C SER A 249 -30.25 12.91 -5.72
N PHE A 250 -29.47 12.27 -6.60
CA PHE A 250 -29.74 12.26 -8.03
C PHE A 250 -30.99 11.44 -8.41
N ARG A 251 -31.57 10.64 -7.50
CA ARG A 251 -32.90 10.06 -7.73
C ARG A 251 -33.99 11.10 -7.94
N ASN A 252 -33.79 12.34 -7.47
CA ASN A 252 -34.70 13.44 -7.79
C ASN A 252 -34.76 13.77 -9.29
N LEU A 253 -33.80 13.28 -10.10
CA LEU A 253 -33.83 13.40 -11.56
C LEU A 253 -34.80 12.40 -12.21
N GLU A 254 -35.15 11.30 -11.54
CA GLU A 254 -36.07 10.28 -12.07
C GLU A 254 -37.43 10.87 -12.46
N SER A 255 -37.93 11.85 -11.71
CA SER A 255 -39.21 12.51 -12.01
C SER A 255 -39.21 13.32 -13.32
N LYS A 256 -38.03 13.63 -13.85
CA LYS A 256 -37.82 14.35 -15.12
C LYS A 256 -37.34 13.43 -16.25
N ALA A 257 -36.95 12.21 -15.90
CA ALA A 257 -36.38 11.27 -16.84
C ALA A 257 -37.44 10.72 -17.79
N ARG A 258 -37.09 10.64 -19.07
CA ARG A 258 -37.88 9.88 -20.06
C ARG A 258 -37.60 8.39 -19.86
N LYS A 259 -38.63 7.62 -19.57
CA LYS A 259 -38.50 6.16 -19.43
C LYS A 259 -38.16 5.53 -20.78
N VAL A 260 -37.11 4.72 -20.78
CA VAL A 260 -36.69 3.94 -21.95
C VAL A 260 -37.29 2.53 -21.84
N GLN A 261 -37.96 2.06 -22.88
CA GLN A 261 -38.74 0.82 -22.84
C GLN A 261 -38.18 -0.30 -23.72
N ASP A 262 -37.38 0.04 -24.73
CA ASP A 262 -36.84 -0.88 -25.73
C ASP A 262 -35.41 -1.35 -25.41
N GLY A 263 -34.81 -0.86 -24.32
CA GLY A 263 -33.43 -1.16 -23.98
C GLY A 263 -32.41 -0.44 -24.87
N ILE A 264 -32.84 0.50 -25.72
CA ILE A 264 -31.97 1.23 -26.63
C ILE A 264 -31.45 2.48 -25.94
N VAL A 265 -30.12 2.65 -25.92
CA VAL A 265 -29.48 3.83 -25.35
C VAL A 265 -29.79 5.06 -26.21
N PRO A 266 -30.42 6.11 -25.65
CA PRO A 266 -30.74 7.31 -26.41
C PRO A 266 -29.49 8.09 -26.82
N SER A 267 -29.48 8.61 -28.04
CA SER A 267 -28.38 9.40 -28.62
C SER A 267 -28.77 10.87 -28.85
N VAL A 268 -29.66 11.41 -28.01
CA VAL A 268 -30.16 12.79 -28.08
C VAL A 268 -30.24 13.39 -26.69
N ASP A 269 -30.16 14.72 -26.60
CA ASP A 269 -30.10 15.43 -25.32
C ASP A 269 -31.25 15.06 -24.37
N GLY A 270 -30.92 14.81 -23.10
CA GLY A 270 -31.93 14.68 -22.05
C GLY A 270 -31.55 13.79 -20.87
N ILE A 271 -32.56 13.57 -20.01
CA ILE A 271 -32.49 12.68 -18.86
C ILE A 271 -33.31 11.43 -19.19
N TYR A 272 -32.74 10.25 -18.99
CA TYR A 272 -33.34 8.96 -19.34
C TYR A 272 -33.31 8.00 -18.16
N LEU A 273 -34.34 7.15 -18.07
CA LEU A 273 -34.47 6.15 -17.01
C LEU A 273 -34.69 4.76 -17.60
N PHE A 274 -33.78 3.85 -17.27
CA PHE A 274 -33.98 2.41 -17.41
C PHE A 274 -34.45 1.88 -16.06
N SER A 275 -35.73 1.50 -15.95
CA SER A 275 -36.30 0.95 -14.71
C SER A 275 -35.89 -0.51 -14.44
N GLN A 276 -34.98 -1.07 -15.22
CA GLN A 276 -34.47 -2.43 -15.12
C GLN A 276 -32.98 -2.42 -15.46
N PRO A 277 -32.23 -3.47 -15.05
CA PRO A 277 -30.86 -3.67 -15.50
C PRO A 277 -30.75 -3.62 -17.04
N ILE A 278 -29.66 -3.05 -17.55
CA ILE A 278 -29.40 -2.94 -18.99
C ILE A 278 -28.04 -3.56 -19.32
N THR A 279 -27.98 -4.20 -20.48
CA THR A 279 -26.73 -4.67 -21.08
C THR A 279 -26.40 -3.80 -22.29
N LEU A 280 -25.21 -3.19 -22.30
CA LEU A 280 -24.66 -2.46 -23.44
C LEU A 280 -23.98 -3.43 -24.40
N ASP A 281 -24.72 -3.80 -25.45
CA ASP A 281 -24.28 -4.68 -26.54
C ASP A 281 -24.64 -4.08 -27.91
N ASP A 282 -24.56 -4.89 -28.98
CA ASP A 282 -24.91 -4.48 -30.34
C ASP A 282 -26.39 -4.09 -30.52
N ASN A 283 -27.28 -4.55 -29.65
CA ASN A 283 -28.72 -4.28 -29.75
C ASN A 283 -29.10 -2.99 -29.03
N SER A 284 -28.47 -2.71 -27.89
CA SER A 284 -28.74 -1.50 -27.11
C SER A 284 -28.04 -0.26 -27.66
N LEU A 285 -26.86 -0.42 -28.27
CA LEU A 285 -26.07 0.67 -28.85
C LEU A 285 -26.33 0.75 -30.35
N THR A 286 -27.36 1.51 -30.74
CA THR A 286 -27.78 1.64 -32.13
C THR A 286 -26.69 2.22 -33.02
N ILE A 287 -26.71 1.84 -34.30
CA ILE A 287 -25.83 2.38 -35.33
C ILE A 287 -25.90 3.92 -35.31
N GLY A 288 -24.73 4.56 -35.19
CA GLY A 288 -24.61 6.01 -35.17
C GLY A 288 -24.53 6.61 -33.77
N PHE A 289 -24.71 5.85 -32.69
CA PHE A 289 -24.54 6.33 -31.31
C PHE A 289 -23.19 7.05 -31.12
N GLU A 290 -22.11 6.45 -31.60
CA GLU A 290 -20.73 6.99 -31.52
C GLU A 290 -20.53 8.30 -32.28
N LYS A 291 -21.41 8.61 -33.24
CA LYS A 291 -21.34 9.82 -34.08
C LYS A 291 -22.33 10.89 -33.67
N ALA A 292 -23.29 10.55 -32.81
CA ALA A 292 -24.29 11.48 -32.34
C ALA A 292 -23.64 12.52 -31.43
N GLN A 293 -24.08 13.77 -31.55
CA GLN A 293 -23.70 14.88 -30.69
C GLN A 293 -24.81 15.13 -29.67
N PHE A 294 -24.57 14.76 -28.42
CA PHE A 294 -25.58 14.87 -27.37
C PHE A 294 -24.98 14.93 -25.96
N SER A 295 -25.72 15.54 -25.05
CA SER A 295 -25.44 15.54 -23.62
C SER A 295 -26.58 14.79 -22.91
N ALA A 296 -26.27 13.75 -22.14
CA ALA A 296 -27.31 12.95 -21.47
C ALA A 296 -26.96 12.55 -20.05
N VAL A 297 -28.00 12.46 -19.22
CA VAL A 297 -27.97 11.78 -17.92
C VAL A 297 -28.79 10.51 -18.04
N ILE A 298 -28.17 9.36 -17.82
CA ILE A 298 -28.81 8.05 -17.96
C ILE A 298 -28.83 7.39 -16.59
N ILE A 299 -30.04 7.18 -16.08
CA ILE A 299 -30.29 6.53 -14.79
C ILE A 299 -30.64 5.07 -15.04
N VAL A 300 -29.97 4.16 -14.35
CA VAL A 300 -30.21 2.71 -14.43
C VAL A 300 -30.62 2.19 -13.05
N GLU A 301 -31.85 1.71 -12.93
CA GLU A 301 -32.35 0.99 -11.75
C GLU A 301 -31.87 -0.47 -11.82
N GLY A 302 -30.64 -0.70 -11.36
CA GLY A 302 -30.02 -2.02 -11.29
C GLY A 302 -28.62 -2.04 -11.88
N THR A 303 -28.19 -3.22 -12.35
CA THR A 303 -26.86 -3.40 -12.93
C THR A 303 -26.78 -2.86 -14.36
N LEU A 304 -25.74 -2.09 -14.64
CA LEU A 304 -25.29 -1.74 -15.98
C LEU A 304 -24.17 -2.70 -16.39
N ARG A 305 -24.46 -3.61 -17.31
CA ARG A 305 -23.44 -4.52 -17.86
C ARG A 305 -22.95 -4.02 -19.21
N ILE A 306 -21.65 -3.98 -19.46
CA ILE A 306 -21.06 -3.50 -20.71
C ILE A 306 -20.33 -4.66 -21.39
N LYS A 307 -20.82 -5.05 -22.57
CA LYS A 307 -20.27 -6.15 -23.39
C LYS A 307 -19.61 -5.67 -24.67
N LYS A 308 -19.87 -4.43 -25.06
CA LYS A 308 -19.40 -3.84 -26.31
C LYS A 308 -18.62 -2.56 -26.02
N SER A 309 -17.47 -2.42 -26.69
CA SER A 309 -16.74 -1.16 -26.70
C SER A 309 -17.56 -0.06 -27.39
N PHE A 310 -17.50 1.15 -26.86
CA PHE A 310 -18.13 2.30 -27.50
C PHE A 310 -17.38 3.59 -27.20
N GLN A 311 -17.45 4.50 -28.17
CA GLN A 311 -16.96 5.87 -28.06
C GLN A 311 -18.12 6.86 -28.08
N LEU A 312 -17.85 8.07 -27.62
CA LEU A 312 -18.72 9.22 -27.83
C LEU A 312 -18.07 10.16 -28.84
N ALA A 313 -18.89 10.90 -29.59
CA ALA A 313 -18.37 12.00 -30.39
C ALA A 313 -17.65 13.01 -29.46
N PRO A 314 -16.61 13.74 -29.94
CA PRO A 314 -15.84 14.66 -29.10
C PRO A 314 -16.66 15.74 -28.37
N GLU A 315 -17.84 16.08 -28.89
CA GLU A 315 -18.77 17.07 -28.32
C GLU A 315 -19.86 16.43 -27.41
N SER A 316 -19.88 15.11 -27.29
CA SER A 316 -20.91 14.38 -26.54
C SER A 316 -20.47 14.07 -25.13
N ARG A 317 -21.39 14.20 -24.17
CA ARG A 317 -21.12 13.94 -22.75
C ARG A 317 -22.23 13.09 -22.15
N VAL A 318 -21.86 12.01 -21.47
CA VAL A 318 -22.85 11.12 -20.82
C VAL A 318 -22.48 10.90 -19.36
N VAL A 319 -23.44 11.11 -18.48
CA VAL A 319 -23.34 10.73 -17.06
C VAL A 319 -24.26 9.54 -16.81
N TRP A 320 -23.68 8.43 -16.38
CA TRP A 320 -24.37 7.21 -15.97
C TRP A 320 -24.59 7.23 -14.47
N ILE A 321 -25.84 7.21 -14.03
CA ILE A 321 -26.22 7.10 -12.62
C ILE A 321 -26.78 5.70 -12.41
N VAL A 322 -25.98 4.82 -11.82
CA VAL A 322 -26.28 3.39 -11.72
C VAL A 322 -26.62 3.04 -10.28
N LEU A 323 -27.87 2.69 -10.03
CA LEU A 323 -28.39 2.32 -8.71
C LEU A 323 -28.16 0.82 -8.42
N GLY A 324 -26.96 0.36 -8.72
CA GLY A 324 -26.52 -1.02 -8.68
C GLY A 324 -25.04 -1.10 -9.08
N ASN A 325 -24.63 -2.19 -9.72
CA ASN A 325 -23.24 -2.36 -10.14
C ASN A 325 -23.01 -1.92 -11.59
N VAL A 326 -21.78 -1.53 -11.90
CA VAL A 326 -21.28 -1.44 -13.27
C VAL A 326 -20.34 -2.63 -13.50
N GLU A 327 -20.65 -3.44 -14.51
CA GLU A 327 -19.92 -4.67 -14.84
C GLU A 327 -19.38 -4.59 -16.26
N VAL A 328 -18.06 -4.57 -16.45
CA VAL A 328 -17.43 -4.48 -17.78
C VAL A 328 -16.80 -5.82 -18.15
N GLU A 329 -17.20 -6.42 -19.27
CA GLU A 329 -16.61 -7.68 -19.77
C GLU A 329 -15.17 -7.48 -20.27
N GLY A 330 -14.32 -8.51 -20.15
CA GLY A 330 -12.88 -8.45 -20.43
C GLY A 330 -12.53 -8.14 -21.89
N ALA A 331 -13.44 -8.44 -22.83
CA ALA A 331 -13.27 -8.15 -24.25
C ALA A 331 -13.48 -6.67 -24.62
N VAL A 332 -14.14 -5.89 -23.76
CA VAL A 332 -14.41 -4.46 -23.97
C VAL A 332 -13.09 -3.69 -23.88
N SER A 333 -12.68 -3.00 -24.93
CA SER A 333 -11.44 -2.22 -24.90
C SER A 333 -11.64 -0.76 -24.51
N GLU A 334 -12.88 -0.27 -24.58
CA GLU A 334 -13.14 1.15 -24.49
C GLU A 334 -14.59 1.44 -24.09
N ILE A 335 -14.78 2.36 -23.16
CA ILE A 335 -16.08 2.90 -22.76
C ILE A 335 -15.95 4.40 -22.53
N ALA A 336 -17.07 5.13 -22.62
CA ALA A 336 -17.08 6.57 -22.41
C ALA A 336 -18.23 7.01 -21.49
N GLY A 337 -17.96 8.02 -20.66
CA GLY A 337 -18.92 8.56 -19.70
C GLY A 337 -18.36 8.75 -18.30
N VAL A 338 -19.06 9.55 -17.51
CA VAL A 338 -18.86 9.62 -16.06
C VAL A 338 -19.84 8.65 -15.39
N TYR A 339 -19.34 7.73 -14.57
CA TYR A 339 -20.12 6.69 -13.90
C TYR A 339 -20.26 7.01 -12.41
N LEU A 340 -21.48 7.27 -11.96
CA LEU A 340 -21.85 7.46 -10.55
C LEU A 340 -22.60 6.21 -10.08
N VAL A 341 -21.97 5.40 -9.22
CA VAL A 341 -22.39 4.03 -8.93
C VAL A 341 -22.76 3.85 -7.45
N ASP A 342 -24.04 3.59 -7.16
CA ASP A 342 -24.54 3.17 -5.82
C ASP A 342 -24.32 1.66 -5.62
N GLY A 343 -23.07 1.23 -5.85
CA GLY A 343 -22.64 -0.18 -5.88
C GLY A 343 -21.14 -0.26 -6.18
N SER A 344 -20.73 -1.32 -6.88
CA SER A 344 -19.35 -1.52 -7.30
C SER A 344 -19.17 -1.29 -8.80
N PHE A 345 -17.99 -0.80 -9.19
CA PHE A 345 -17.51 -0.83 -10.57
C PHE A 345 -16.51 -1.98 -10.71
N LYS A 346 -16.75 -2.92 -11.63
CA LYS A 346 -15.90 -4.10 -11.83
C LYS A 346 -15.48 -4.22 -13.28
N SER A 347 -14.18 -4.31 -13.53
CA SER A 347 -13.64 -4.72 -14.83
C SER A 347 -13.45 -6.25 -14.88
N ASN A 348 -13.50 -6.82 -16.09
CA ASN A 348 -13.21 -8.24 -16.36
C ASN A 348 -14.14 -9.25 -15.68
N VAL A 349 -15.45 -8.95 -15.59
CA VAL A 349 -16.42 -9.80 -14.86
C VAL A 349 -16.63 -11.20 -15.44
N ASP A 350 -16.18 -11.45 -16.66
CA ASP A 350 -16.25 -12.74 -17.36
C ASP A 350 -14.91 -13.49 -17.38
N ASN A 351 -13.86 -12.93 -16.77
CA ASN A 351 -12.49 -13.45 -16.77
C ASN A 351 -11.93 -13.69 -18.18
N GLN A 352 -12.37 -12.92 -19.19
CA GLN A 352 -11.85 -12.97 -20.56
C GLN A 352 -10.93 -11.77 -20.84
N SER A 353 -10.04 -11.46 -19.90
CA SER A 353 -9.09 -10.38 -20.09
C SER A 353 -8.11 -10.72 -21.21
N GLY A 354 -7.93 -9.77 -22.12
CA GLY A 354 -6.92 -9.81 -23.17
C GLY A 354 -6.71 -8.48 -23.87
N LYS A 355 -7.31 -7.40 -23.33
CA LYS A 355 -7.23 -6.04 -23.85
C LYS A 355 -7.23 -5.07 -22.69
N SER A 356 -6.47 -3.99 -22.83
CA SER A 356 -6.59 -2.83 -21.94
C SER A 356 -8.00 -2.25 -22.03
N LEU A 357 -8.52 -1.73 -20.92
CA LEU A 357 -9.76 -0.93 -20.89
C LEU A 357 -9.42 0.55 -20.81
N ALA A 358 -9.81 1.32 -21.81
CA ALA A 358 -9.85 2.77 -21.72
C ALA A 358 -11.24 3.26 -21.28
N VAL A 359 -11.29 4.03 -20.21
CA VAL A 359 -12.49 4.71 -19.70
C VAL A 359 -12.33 6.21 -19.97
N TYR A 360 -12.99 6.71 -21.01
CA TYR A 360 -13.02 8.12 -21.35
C TYR A 360 -14.06 8.85 -20.48
N GLY A 361 -13.62 9.23 -19.29
CA GLY A 361 -14.42 9.87 -18.26
C GLY A 361 -13.91 9.55 -16.86
N SER A 362 -14.83 9.32 -15.92
CA SER A 362 -14.50 9.03 -14.52
C SER A 362 -15.42 8.00 -13.93
N VAL A 363 -14.96 7.33 -12.87
CA VAL A 363 -15.75 6.39 -12.10
C VAL A 363 -15.78 6.82 -10.66
N LEU A 364 -16.97 6.83 -10.09
CA LEU A 364 -17.24 7.06 -8.69
C LEU A 364 -18.14 5.93 -8.20
N ALA A 365 -17.65 5.11 -7.27
CA ALA A 365 -18.40 4.00 -6.69
C ALA A 365 -18.49 4.15 -5.17
N THR A 366 -19.63 3.77 -4.60
CA THR A 366 -19.87 3.86 -3.14
C THR A 366 -19.42 2.63 -2.36
N GLN A 367 -19.20 1.50 -3.04
CA GLN A 367 -18.70 0.28 -2.42
C GLN A 367 -17.25 0.02 -2.80
N GLU A 368 -17.00 -0.36 -4.05
CA GLU A 368 -15.70 -0.84 -4.51
C GLU A 368 -15.47 -0.49 -5.98
N ILE A 369 -14.21 -0.19 -6.33
CA ILE A 369 -13.73 -0.19 -7.71
C ILE A 369 -12.74 -1.35 -7.83
N GLU A 370 -13.15 -2.41 -8.52
CA GLU A 370 -12.40 -3.65 -8.69
C GLU A 370 -11.82 -3.70 -10.11
N LEU A 371 -10.50 -3.53 -10.22
CA LEU A 371 -9.76 -3.53 -11.49
C LEU A 371 -8.97 -4.84 -11.59
N THR A 372 -9.48 -5.78 -12.40
CA THR A 372 -8.98 -7.18 -12.42
C THR A 372 -8.53 -7.67 -13.78
N ARG A 373 -8.36 -6.77 -14.77
CA ARG A 373 -7.78 -7.19 -16.05
C ARG A 373 -6.35 -7.62 -15.85
N ASP A 374 -5.96 -8.63 -16.60
CA ASP A 374 -4.56 -9.04 -16.75
C ASP A 374 -4.29 -9.21 -18.25
N LEU A 375 -3.34 -8.44 -18.78
CA LEU A 375 -2.97 -8.47 -20.19
C LEU A 375 -1.90 -9.53 -20.49
N GLY A 376 -1.39 -10.21 -19.46
CA GLY A 376 -0.21 -11.05 -19.55
C GLY A 376 1.09 -10.24 -19.43
N LEU A 377 2.21 -10.94 -19.25
CA LEU A 377 3.50 -10.32 -18.90
C LEU A 377 3.96 -9.26 -19.90
N ASP A 378 3.91 -9.58 -21.20
CA ASP A 378 4.46 -8.71 -22.24
C ASP A 378 3.68 -7.40 -22.33
N GLU A 379 2.34 -7.48 -22.28
CA GLU A 379 1.47 -6.32 -22.45
C GLU A 379 1.35 -5.49 -21.17
N ASN A 380 1.33 -6.11 -19.97
CA ASN A 380 1.32 -5.37 -18.71
C ASN A 380 2.58 -4.50 -18.53
N ASN A 381 3.70 -4.86 -19.16
CA ASN A 381 4.94 -4.07 -19.15
C ASN A 381 4.90 -2.86 -20.11
N LEU A 382 3.98 -2.84 -21.07
CA LEU A 382 3.90 -1.81 -22.11
C LEU A 382 2.75 -0.84 -21.89
N GLN A 383 1.67 -1.29 -21.29
CA GLN A 383 0.45 -0.50 -21.15
C GLN A 383 -0.33 -0.87 -19.88
N PRO A 384 -1.11 0.08 -19.32
CA PRO A 384 -1.99 -0.20 -18.20
C PRO A 384 -3.11 -1.15 -18.63
N ALA A 385 -3.53 -2.03 -17.73
CA ALA A 385 -4.67 -2.91 -17.92
C ALA A 385 -6.00 -2.13 -17.87
N GLU A 386 -6.05 -1.07 -17.06
CA GLU A 386 -7.14 -0.11 -17.03
C GLU A 386 -6.62 1.32 -17.06
N LYS A 387 -7.20 2.14 -17.94
CA LYS A 387 -6.80 3.52 -18.15
C LYS A 387 -8.02 4.43 -18.03
N PHE A 388 -7.96 5.44 -17.18
CA PHE A 388 -9.00 6.44 -17.02
C PHE A 388 -8.52 7.76 -17.57
N ILE A 389 -9.28 8.33 -18.50
CA ILE A 389 -8.91 9.54 -19.22
C ILE A 389 -10.03 10.54 -18.97
N PHE A 390 -9.82 11.42 -18.00
CA PHE A 390 -10.81 12.43 -17.67
C PHE A 390 -10.74 13.60 -18.66
N ASP A 391 -11.91 14.05 -19.11
CA ASP A 391 -12.05 15.24 -19.95
C ASP A 391 -12.68 16.37 -19.12
N PRO A 392 -11.93 17.46 -18.83
CA PRO A 392 -12.45 18.61 -18.10
C PRO A 392 -13.70 19.25 -18.72
N ALA A 393 -13.98 19.03 -20.00
CA ALA A 393 -15.19 19.55 -20.66
C ALA A 393 -16.50 19.05 -20.00
N TYR A 394 -16.49 17.93 -19.26
CA TYR A 394 -17.63 17.52 -18.44
C TYR A 394 -18.07 18.60 -17.43
N PHE A 395 -17.14 19.43 -16.93
CA PHE A 395 -17.44 20.53 -16.01
C PHE A 395 -18.01 21.78 -16.68
N PHE A 396 -17.99 21.86 -18.01
CA PHE A 396 -18.37 23.06 -18.76
C PHE A 396 -19.49 22.81 -19.77
N ASP A 397 -20.01 21.59 -19.87
CA ASP A 397 -21.16 21.27 -20.72
C ASP A 397 -22.44 21.86 -20.12
N GLU A 398 -22.91 22.98 -20.69
CA GLU A 398 -24.08 23.71 -20.21
C GLU A 398 -25.35 22.84 -20.17
N LYS A 399 -25.53 21.92 -21.13
CA LYS A 399 -26.72 21.06 -21.19
C LYS A 399 -26.68 20.04 -20.06
N LEU A 400 -25.54 19.37 -19.90
CA LEU A 400 -25.30 18.38 -18.86
C LEU A 400 -25.46 18.99 -17.47
N LEU A 401 -24.83 20.15 -17.24
CA LEU A 401 -24.99 20.91 -15.99
C LEU A 401 -26.44 21.33 -15.77
N GLY A 402 -27.14 21.76 -16.83
CA GLY A 402 -28.56 22.07 -16.78
C GLY A 402 -29.41 20.87 -16.31
N PHE A 403 -29.08 19.66 -16.77
CA PHE A 403 -29.74 18.43 -16.35
C PHE A 403 -29.45 18.06 -14.89
N LEU A 404 -28.19 18.11 -14.47
CA LEU A 404 -27.75 17.72 -13.12
C LEU A 404 -28.17 18.74 -12.04
N CYS A 405 -28.02 20.04 -12.32
CA CYS A 405 -28.19 21.11 -11.34
C CYS A 405 -29.60 21.71 -11.32
N ASN A 406 -30.58 21.09 -12.00
CA ASN A 406 -31.94 21.62 -12.12
C ASN A 406 -31.98 23.06 -12.67
N GLY A 407 -31.11 23.36 -13.65
CA GLY A 407 -30.99 24.69 -14.26
C GLY A 407 -30.41 25.78 -13.34
N ARG A 408 -29.86 25.43 -12.16
CA ARG A 408 -29.09 26.40 -11.37
C ARG A 408 -27.76 26.65 -12.06
N LEU A 409 -27.43 27.92 -12.25
CA LEU A 409 -26.14 28.35 -12.79
C LEU A 409 -25.03 27.86 -11.84
N TYR A 410 -24.13 27.06 -12.38
CA TYR A 410 -22.87 26.75 -11.73
C TYR A 410 -21.92 27.93 -11.99
N GLN A 411 -21.54 28.64 -10.94
CA GLN A 411 -20.41 29.55 -11.01
C GLN A 411 -19.22 28.81 -10.42
N TRP A 412 -18.25 28.53 -11.28
CA TRP A 412 -16.95 28.09 -10.83
C TRP A 412 -16.12 29.34 -10.49
N GLU A 413 -15.66 29.41 -9.26
CA GLU A 413 -14.72 30.43 -8.79
C GLU A 413 -13.43 29.70 -8.42
N GLU A 414 -12.34 30.04 -9.11
CA GLU A 414 -10.99 29.69 -8.69
C GLU A 414 -10.55 30.78 -7.70
N GLU A 415 -10.30 30.42 -6.44
CA GLU A 415 -9.66 31.32 -5.47
C GLU A 415 -8.14 31.31 -5.59
#